data_AF-A0A0L0BR85-F1
#
_entry.id   AF-A0A0L0BR85-F1
#
_cell.length_a   1.000
_cell.length_b   1.000
_cell.length_c   1.000
_cell.angle_alpha   90.00
_cell.angle_beta   90.00
_cell.angle_gamma   90.00
#
_symmetry.space_group_name_H-M   'P 1'
#
loop_
_entity.id
_entity.type
_entity.pdbx_description
1 polymer ?
#
loop_
_entity_poly.entity_id
_entity_poly.type
_entity_poly.pdbx_seq_one_letter_code
_entity_poly.pdbx_strand_id
1 'polypeptide(L)'
;MPPKRKGGAVKFSISNVVAPDRRAEALHREITTLLLPLKSDLELQLAINADGPPRRGSFEVSIANVPSEDVEERSLIWTGLKNTPRAAKFPSAENIAKELKVFLKLVEEDQLKKKEDKSPATLISKDVDESKENSVEASPIKKAKRGRPKKNSGKPCIKEPY
;
A
#
# COMPACT_ATOMS: atom_id res chain seq x y z
N MET A 1 -53.11 -22.90 -14.18
CA MET A 1 -51.65 -22.82 -14.45
C MET A 1 -50.97 -22.11 -13.29
N PRO A 2 -49.96 -22.69 -12.63
CA PRO A 2 -49.21 -21.97 -11.59
C PRO A 2 -48.14 -21.05 -12.20
N PRO A 3 -47.82 -19.91 -11.57
CA PRO A 3 -46.84 -18.96 -12.09
C PRO A 3 -45.41 -19.46 -11.90
N LYS A 4 -44.61 -19.45 -12.97
CA LYS A 4 -43.18 -19.76 -12.94
C LYS A 4 -42.41 -18.66 -12.18
N ARG A 5 -42.00 -18.94 -10.94
CA ARG A 5 -41.09 -18.08 -10.18
C ARG A 5 -39.68 -18.21 -10.81
N LYS A 6 -39.19 -17.15 -11.45
CA LYS A 6 -37.79 -17.03 -11.85
C LYS A 6 -36.96 -16.84 -10.58
N GLY A 7 -36.22 -17.88 -10.18
CA GLY A 7 -35.22 -17.80 -9.13
C GLY A 7 -34.05 -16.94 -9.60
N GLY A 8 -34.03 -15.67 -9.18
CA GLY A 8 -32.86 -14.83 -9.29
C GLY A 8 -31.82 -15.30 -8.27
N ALA A 9 -30.70 -15.83 -8.75
CA ALA A 9 -29.56 -16.20 -7.92
C ALA A 9 -29.03 -14.96 -7.19
N VAL A 10 -29.09 -14.98 -5.86
CA VAL A 10 -28.41 -13.98 -5.02
C VAL A 10 -26.91 -14.23 -5.15
N LYS A 11 -26.22 -13.39 -5.93
CA LYS A 11 -24.76 -13.37 -5.99
C LYS A 11 -24.23 -12.71 -4.71
N PHE A 12 -24.02 -13.48 -3.65
CA PHE A 12 -23.20 -13.05 -2.52
C PHE A 12 -21.74 -13.01 -2.97
N SER A 13 -21.26 -11.84 -3.40
CA SER A 13 -19.83 -11.61 -3.53
C SER A 13 -19.26 -11.37 -2.13
N ILE A 14 -18.72 -12.40 -1.50
CA ILE A 14 -17.84 -12.22 -0.35
C ILE A 14 -16.54 -11.64 -0.90
N SER A 15 -16.48 -10.32 -1.05
CA SER A 15 -15.20 -9.65 -1.16
C SER A 15 -14.55 -9.75 0.22
N ASN A 16 -13.66 -10.73 0.41
CA ASN A 16 -12.78 -10.89 1.57
C ASN A 16 -11.77 -9.72 1.64
N VAL A 17 -12.27 -8.50 1.62
CA VAL A 17 -11.50 -7.29 1.90
C VAL A 17 -11.76 -7.02 3.38
N VAL A 18 -10.94 -7.65 4.22
CA VAL A 18 -10.83 -7.25 5.63
C VAL A 18 -10.56 -5.75 5.63
N ALA A 19 -11.43 -4.98 6.30
CA ALA A 19 -11.24 -3.55 6.45
C ALA A 19 -9.83 -3.27 6.99
N PRO A 20 -9.13 -2.22 6.52
CA PRO A 20 -7.76 -1.93 6.92
C PRO A 20 -7.62 -1.86 8.46
N ASP A 21 -8.65 -1.34 9.14
CA ASP A 21 -8.70 -1.20 10.59
C ASP A 21 -8.63 -2.55 11.31
N ARG A 22 -9.42 -3.55 10.85
CA ARG A 22 -9.38 -4.92 11.42
C ARG A 22 -8.00 -5.57 11.27
N ARG A 23 -7.28 -5.24 10.20
CA ARG A 23 -5.94 -5.78 9.98
C ARG A 23 -4.91 -5.07 10.86
N ALA A 24 -5.04 -3.76 11.07
CA ALA A 24 -4.21 -3.01 12.01
C ALA A 24 -4.38 -3.53 13.44
N GLU A 25 -5.62 -3.79 13.87
CA GLU A 25 -5.92 -4.39 15.18
C GLU A 25 -5.31 -5.80 15.32
N ALA A 26 -5.45 -6.66 14.31
CA ALA A 26 -4.86 -8.00 14.34
C ALA A 26 -3.34 -7.93 14.47
N LEU A 27 -2.70 -7.08 13.67
CA LEU A 27 -1.26 -6.86 13.71
C LEU A 27 -0.79 -6.33 15.07
N HIS A 28 -1.52 -5.40 15.68
CA HIS A 28 -1.22 -4.88 17.02
C HIS A 28 -1.26 -5.98 18.09
N ARG A 29 -2.29 -6.83 18.10
CA ARG A 29 -2.40 -7.95 19.04
C ARG A 29 -1.27 -8.95 18.89
N GLU A 30 -0.95 -9.31 17.65
CA GLU A 30 0.12 -10.26 17.34
C GLU A 30 1.49 -9.71 17.81
N ILE A 31 1.80 -8.45 17.50
CA ILE A 31 3.05 -7.81 17.95
C ILE A 31 3.12 -7.75 19.47
N THR A 32 2.03 -7.35 20.14
CA THR A 32 1.99 -7.29 21.60
C THR A 32 2.29 -8.67 22.21
N THR A 33 1.70 -9.73 21.65
CA THR A 33 1.96 -11.11 22.07
C THR A 33 3.42 -11.52 21.87
N LEU A 34 4.07 -11.07 20.79
CA LEU A 34 5.48 -11.37 20.50
C LEU A 34 6.47 -10.58 21.38
N LEU A 35 6.06 -9.42 21.90
CA LEU A 35 6.91 -8.55 22.73
C LEU A 35 6.74 -8.79 24.23
N LEU A 36 5.56 -9.26 24.67
CA LEU A 36 5.27 -9.52 26.08
C LEU A 36 6.30 -10.41 26.79
N PRO A 37 6.87 -11.48 26.16
CA PRO A 37 7.91 -12.30 26.78
C PRO A 37 9.24 -11.58 26.98
N LEU A 38 9.50 -10.49 26.25
CA LEU A 38 10.74 -9.73 26.34
C LEU A 38 10.64 -8.62 27.37
N LYS A 39 9.46 -7.99 27.49
CA LYS A 39 9.20 -6.92 28.44
C LYS A 39 7.73 -6.93 28.83
N SER A 40 7.45 -7.43 30.03
CA SER A 40 6.09 -7.53 30.59
C SER A 40 5.43 -6.17 30.79
N ASP A 41 6.24 -5.13 31.01
CA ASP A 41 5.77 -3.78 31.37
C ASP A 41 5.58 -2.90 30.13
N LEU A 42 5.67 -3.48 28.93
CA LEU A 42 5.57 -2.77 27.68
C LEU A 42 4.09 -2.68 27.27
N GLU A 43 3.56 -1.46 27.26
CA GLU A 43 2.21 -1.17 26.78
C GLU A 43 2.29 -0.50 25.39
N LEU A 44 1.69 -1.14 24.38
CA LEU A 44 1.58 -0.56 23.04
C LEU A 44 0.19 0.03 22.83
N GLN A 45 0.15 1.33 22.55
CA GLN A 45 -1.08 2.01 22.14
C GLN A 45 -1.23 1.98 20.61
N LEU A 46 -2.40 1.55 20.14
CA LEU A 46 -2.74 1.59 18.71
C LEU A 46 -3.49 2.90 18.39
N ALA A 47 -2.93 3.68 17.46
CA ALA A 47 -3.62 4.81 16.86
C ALA A 47 -3.81 4.53 15.36
N ILE A 48 -5.05 4.61 14.87
CA ILE A 48 -5.39 4.37 13.47
C ILE A 48 -5.64 5.73 12.81
N ASN A 49 -4.90 6.02 11.73
CA ASN A 49 -5.13 7.19 10.88
C ASN A 49 -5.15 8.53 11.67
N ALA A 50 -4.27 8.67 12.68
CA ALA A 50 -4.20 9.87 13.51
C ALA A 50 -3.83 11.14 12.72
N ASP A 51 -3.11 10.98 11.60
CA ASP A 51 -2.75 12.05 10.66
C ASP A 51 -3.81 12.28 9.55
N GLY A 52 -5.03 11.80 9.79
CA GLY A 52 -6.13 11.87 8.83
C GLY A 52 -6.19 10.68 7.86
N PRO A 53 -6.92 10.83 6.74
CA PRO A 53 -7.29 9.69 5.92
C PRO A 53 -6.08 8.99 5.29
N PRO A 54 -6.05 7.65 5.26
CA PRO A 54 -4.91 6.90 4.76
C PRO A 54 -4.68 7.18 3.28
N ARG A 55 -3.40 7.20 2.88
CA ARG A 55 -3.04 7.35 1.47
C ARG A 55 -3.61 6.19 0.65
N ARG A 56 -4.10 6.48 -0.55
CA ARG A 56 -4.81 5.51 -1.38
C ARG A 56 -3.95 4.28 -1.66
N GLY A 57 -4.33 3.16 -1.07
CA GLY A 57 -3.68 1.87 -1.28
C GLY A 57 -2.33 1.73 -0.57
N SER A 58 -2.01 2.56 0.42
CA SER A 58 -0.91 2.32 1.35
C SER A 58 -1.38 1.56 2.59
N PHE A 59 -0.42 0.98 3.29
CA PHE A 59 -0.54 0.53 4.67
C PHE A 59 0.77 0.94 5.33
N GLU A 60 0.69 1.81 6.33
CA GLU A 60 1.86 2.44 6.94
C GLU A 60 1.81 2.22 8.44
N VAL A 61 2.98 1.92 9.02
CA VAL A 61 3.12 1.70 10.46
C VAL A 61 4.24 2.60 10.94
N SER A 62 3.95 3.37 11.98
CA SER A 62 4.90 4.26 12.64
C SER A 62 4.84 4.02 14.14
N ILE A 63 5.94 4.26 14.84
CA ILE A 63 6.04 4.14 16.30
C ILE A 63 6.67 5.37 16.92
N ALA A 64 6.24 5.74 18.13
CA ALA A 64 6.92 6.68 18.99
C ALA A 64 7.23 6.02 20.34
N ASN A 65 8.29 6.46 21.00
CA ASN A 65 8.69 5.95 22.31
C ASN A 65 7.78 6.48 23.43
N VAL A 66 7.20 7.66 23.22
CA VAL A 66 6.20 8.30 24.08
C VAL A 66 4.93 8.45 23.24
N PRO A 67 3.74 8.15 23.78
CA PRO A 67 2.49 8.39 23.07
C PRO A 67 2.37 9.87 22.75
N SER A 68 2.40 10.20 21.47
CA SER A 68 2.33 11.57 20.98
C SER A 68 1.35 11.67 19.81
N GLU A 69 0.67 12.80 19.74
CA GLU A 69 -0.23 13.15 18.64
C GLU A 69 0.55 13.66 17.41
N ASP A 70 1.75 14.20 17.65
CA ASP A 70 2.59 14.80 16.62
C ASP A 70 3.22 13.74 15.71
N VAL A 71 3.11 13.96 14.40
CA VAL A 71 3.58 13.01 13.39
C VAL A 71 5.10 12.99 13.30
N GLU A 72 5.74 14.13 13.56
CA GLU A 72 7.20 14.29 13.48
C GLU A 72 7.94 13.51 14.58
N GLU A 73 7.28 13.26 15.71
CA GLU A 73 7.84 12.46 16.82
C GLU A 73 7.74 10.95 16.57
N ARG A 74 6.98 10.54 15.54
CA ARG A 74 6.78 9.13 15.17
C ARG A 74 7.79 8.73 14.10
N SER A 75 8.47 7.62 14.33
CA SER A 75 9.36 6.99 13.36
C SER A 75 8.60 6.02 12.47
N LEU A 76 8.66 6.24 11.15
CA LEU A 76 8.07 5.34 10.16
C LEU A 76 8.88 4.04 10.09
N ILE A 77 8.25 2.91 10.44
CA ILE A 77 8.90 1.58 10.42
C ILE A 77 8.49 0.73 9.22
N TRP A 78 7.34 1.01 8.59
CA TRP A 78 6.90 0.29 7.40
C TRP A 78 6.04 1.13 6.48
N THR A 79 6.24 0.98 5.16
CA THR A 79 5.33 1.51 4.14
C THR A 79 5.03 0.49 3.05
N GLY A 80 3.74 0.24 2.84
CA GLY A 80 3.22 -0.59 1.75
C GLY A 80 2.99 0.17 0.44
N LEU A 81 3.43 1.43 0.32
CA LEU A 81 3.13 2.25 -0.86
C LEU A 81 3.80 1.72 -2.13
N LYS A 82 5.07 1.33 -2.02
CA LYS A 82 5.91 0.85 -3.14
C LYS A 82 5.92 -0.68 -3.30
N ASN A 83 5.25 -1.40 -2.39
CA ASN A 83 5.31 -2.85 -2.38
C ASN A 83 4.31 -3.45 -3.40
N THR A 84 4.86 -4.12 -4.42
CA THR A 84 4.12 -4.90 -5.41
C THR A 84 4.67 -6.32 -5.40
N PRO A 85 3.84 -7.38 -5.28
CA PRO A 85 2.37 -7.43 -5.41
C PRO A 85 1.58 -6.95 -4.18
N ARG A 86 0.24 -6.80 -4.30
CA ARG A 86 -0.66 -6.29 -3.23
C ARG A 86 -0.48 -7.00 -1.88
N ALA A 87 -0.15 -8.28 -1.88
CA ALA A 87 0.08 -9.05 -0.66
C ALA A 87 1.26 -8.51 0.15
N ALA A 88 2.32 -8.03 -0.52
CA ALA A 88 3.52 -7.47 0.11
C ALA A 88 3.31 -6.08 0.72
N LYS A 89 2.13 -5.47 0.56
CA LYS A 89 1.80 -4.18 1.20
C LYS A 89 1.64 -4.31 2.71
N PHE A 90 1.27 -5.49 3.17
CA PHE A 90 1.00 -5.76 4.57
C PHE A 90 2.19 -6.49 5.18
N PRO A 91 2.80 -5.94 6.24
CA PRO A 91 3.91 -6.59 6.89
C PRO A 91 3.45 -7.79 7.71
N SER A 92 4.37 -8.73 7.94
CA SER A 92 4.22 -9.76 8.98
C SER A 92 4.42 -9.15 10.37
N ALA A 93 3.68 -9.63 11.37
CA ALA A 93 3.88 -9.22 12.76
C ALA A 93 5.30 -9.49 13.25
N GLU A 94 5.95 -10.56 12.78
CA GLU A 94 7.35 -10.87 13.13
C GLU A 94 8.32 -9.80 12.61
N ASN A 95 8.09 -9.29 11.40
CA ASN A 95 8.96 -8.28 10.81
C ASN A 95 8.84 -6.96 11.58
N ILE A 96 7.62 -6.53 11.89
CA ILE A 96 7.42 -5.34 12.71
C ILE A 96 7.99 -5.55 14.12
N ALA A 97 7.74 -6.69 14.75
CA ALA A 97 8.28 -6.98 16.09
C ALA A 97 9.81 -6.97 16.12
N LYS A 98 10.52 -7.37 15.05
CA LYS A 98 11.97 -7.25 14.96
C LYS A 98 12.42 -5.79 14.95
N GLU A 99 11.82 -4.97 14.10
CA GLU A 99 12.11 -3.52 14.06
C GLU A 99 11.83 -2.86 15.42
N LEU A 100 10.73 -3.25 16.07
CA LEU A 100 10.37 -2.72 17.39
C LEU A 100 11.34 -3.14 18.49
N LYS A 101 11.90 -4.35 18.43
CA LYS A 101 12.93 -4.79 19.40
C LYS A 101 14.18 -3.93 19.29
N VAL A 102 14.58 -3.55 18.08
CA VAL A 102 15.71 -2.64 17.85
C VAL A 102 15.35 -1.22 18.31
N PHE A 103 14.20 -0.70 17.89
CA PHE A 103 13.73 0.64 18.23
C PHE A 103 13.63 0.85 19.75
N LEU A 104 13.08 -0.13 20.47
CA LEU A 104 12.91 -0.10 21.93
C LEU A 104 14.15 -0.60 22.70
N LYS A 105 15.25 -0.92 21.99
CA LYS A 105 16.52 -1.40 22.57
C LYS A 105 16.35 -2.62 23.48
N LEU A 106 15.45 -3.53 23.11
CA LEU A 106 15.17 -4.76 23.87
C LEU A 106 16.20 -5.86 23.59
N VAL A 107 16.94 -5.77 22.49
CA VAL A 107 17.98 -6.73 22.08
C VAL A 107 19.13 -5.94 21.47
N GLU A 108 20.38 -6.32 21.75
CA GLU A 108 21.56 -5.77 21.08
C GLU A 108 21.57 -6.16 19.59
N GLU A 109 21.92 -5.21 18.72
CA GLU A 109 21.77 -5.29 17.24
C GLU A 109 22.53 -6.47 16.59
N ASP A 110 23.46 -7.10 17.31
CA ASP A 110 24.38 -8.11 16.79
C ASP A 110 23.74 -9.48 16.49
N GLN A 111 22.52 -9.75 16.96
CA GLN A 111 21.88 -11.06 16.83
C GLN A 111 20.88 -11.20 15.65
N LEU A 112 20.59 -10.12 14.91
CA LEU A 112 19.56 -10.15 13.85
C LEU A 112 20.09 -10.40 12.43
N LYS A 113 21.40 -10.41 12.21
CA LYS A 113 22.03 -10.57 10.87
C LYS A 113 22.21 -12.01 10.38
N LYS A 114 21.71 -13.03 11.09
CA LYS A 114 21.83 -14.44 10.64
C LYS A 114 20.47 -15.08 10.42
N LYS A 115 19.92 -14.89 9.20
CA LYS A 115 19.11 -15.83 8.39
C LYS A 115 18.33 -15.08 7.32
N GLU A 116 19.04 -14.59 6.31
CA GLU A 116 18.46 -14.36 4.99
C GLU A 116 19.21 -15.27 4.00
N ASP A 117 18.69 -16.48 3.83
CA ASP A 117 19.12 -17.36 2.74
C ASP A 117 17.97 -17.54 1.75
N LYS A 118 18.25 -17.06 0.52
CA LYS A 118 17.69 -17.41 -0.79
C LYS A 118 16.35 -16.80 -1.21
N SER A 119 16.46 -15.69 -1.96
CA SER A 119 15.97 -15.67 -3.35
C SER A 119 16.90 -14.80 -4.22
N PRO A 120 17.04 -15.13 -5.53
CA PRO A 120 18.34 -15.13 -6.20
C PRO A 120 18.76 -13.77 -6.75
N ALA A 121 20.07 -13.53 -6.64
CA ALA A 121 20.82 -12.59 -7.44
C ALA A 121 20.52 -12.81 -8.94
N THR A 122 20.13 -11.75 -9.62
CA THR A 122 20.45 -11.60 -11.05
C THR A 122 21.42 -10.44 -11.14
N LEU A 123 22.70 -10.80 -11.26
CA LEU A 123 23.76 -9.91 -11.70
C LEU A 123 23.41 -9.43 -13.11
N ILE A 124 23.17 -8.12 -13.26
CA ILE A 124 23.26 -7.47 -14.55
C ILE A 124 24.33 -6.41 -14.40
N SER A 125 25.53 -6.78 -14.84
CA SER A 125 26.61 -5.85 -15.15
C SER A 125 26.07 -4.79 -16.10
N LYS A 126 26.18 -3.52 -15.72
CA LYS A 126 26.25 -2.41 -16.67
C LYS A 126 27.35 -1.48 -16.20
N ASP A 127 28.44 -1.56 -16.94
CA ASP A 127 29.59 -0.68 -16.87
C ASP A 127 29.16 0.79 -16.88
N VAL A 128 29.84 1.55 -16.02
CA VAL A 128 29.69 2.99 -15.83
C VAL A 128 30.43 3.71 -16.96
N ASP A 129 29.62 4.37 -17.77
CA ASP A 129 29.76 5.70 -18.38
C ASP A 129 31.04 6.50 -18.07
N GLU A 130 31.80 6.87 -19.11
CA GLU A 130 32.52 8.15 -19.15
C GLU A 130 32.72 8.61 -20.61
N SER A 131 32.01 9.68 -21.03
CA SER A 131 32.55 10.89 -21.72
C SER A 131 31.48 11.70 -22.50
N LYS A 132 31.02 12.78 -21.84
CA LYS A 132 31.09 14.21 -22.22
C LYS A 132 30.82 14.70 -23.68
N GLU A 133 30.13 15.86 -23.71
CA GLU A 133 30.10 16.95 -24.73
C GLU A 133 29.09 16.80 -25.90
N ASN A 134 28.35 17.81 -26.39
CA ASN A 134 28.01 19.19 -26.01
C ASN A 134 26.96 19.70 -27.04
N SER A 135 26.01 20.58 -26.64
CA SER A 135 25.17 21.50 -27.49
C SER A 135 24.30 20.87 -28.61
N VAL A 136 23.06 21.28 -28.90
CA VAL A 136 22.64 22.56 -29.51
C VAL A 136 21.12 22.75 -29.33
N GLU A 137 20.75 23.89 -28.77
CA GLU A 137 19.66 24.84 -29.12
C GLU A 137 18.59 24.45 -30.17
N ALA A 138 17.30 24.51 -29.79
CA ALA A 138 16.18 25.19 -30.50
C ALA A 138 14.79 24.64 -30.08
N SER A 139 13.84 25.56 -29.87
CA SER A 139 12.43 25.38 -29.45
C SER A 139 11.51 24.83 -30.57
N PRO A 140 10.15 24.92 -30.48
CA PRO A 140 9.20 24.08 -29.73
C PRO A 140 8.25 23.29 -30.67
N ILE A 141 7.96 22.01 -30.38
CA ILE A 141 7.06 21.20 -31.23
C ILE A 141 5.68 20.99 -30.58
N LYS A 142 4.68 21.62 -31.21
CA LYS A 142 3.23 21.39 -31.08
C LYS A 142 2.87 19.92 -31.35
N LYS A 143 1.97 19.31 -30.56
CA LYS A 143 1.13 18.14 -30.94
C LYS A 143 -0.06 18.06 -29.98
N ALA A 144 -1.25 18.49 -30.39
CA ALA A 144 -2.25 17.77 -31.20
C ALA A 144 -3.32 17.07 -30.34
N LYS A 145 -4.50 17.69 -30.30
CA LYS A 145 -5.79 17.10 -29.90
C LYS A 145 -5.99 15.77 -30.62
N ARG A 146 -6.21 14.68 -29.88
CA ARG A 146 -6.75 13.42 -30.44
C ARG A 146 -8.16 13.21 -29.89
N GLY A 147 -9.11 13.23 -30.84
CA GLY A 147 -10.54 13.28 -30.62
C GLY A 147 -11.15 11.98 -30.08
N ARG A 148 -12.32 12.16 -29.47
CA ARG A 148 -13.25 11.10 -29.07
C ARG A 148 -14.30 10.96 -30.17
N PRO A 149 -14.45 9.79 -30.83
CA PRO A 149 -15.50 9.61 -31.82
C PRO A 149 -16.82 9.35 -31.09
N LYS A 150 -17.85 10.17 -31.34
CA LYS A 150 -19.25 9.82 -31.03
C LYS A 150 -20.00 9.63 -32.35
N LYS A 151 -20.45 8.39 -32.56
CA LYS A 151 -21.36 7.98 -33.63
C LYS A 151 -22.69 8.69 -33.44
N ASN A 152 -23.08 9.50 -34.42
CA ASN A 152 -24.44 9.98 -34.60
C ASN A 152 -25.28 8.87 -35.25
N SER A 153 -26.29 8.37 -34.55
CA SER A 153 -27.38 7.58 -35.13
C SER A 153 -28.59 8.50 -35.28
N GLY A 154 -29.00 8.72 -36.53
CA GLY A 154 -30.03 9.67 -36.91
C GLY A 154 -31.46 9.28 -36.51
N LYS A 155 -32.30 10.31 -36.44
CA LYS A 155 -33.74 10.25 -36.69
C LYS A 155 -34.11 11.48 -37.52
N PRO A 156 -34.68 11.34 -38.73
CA PRO A 156 -35.14 12.48 -39.52
C PRO A 156 -36.50 12.96 -39.00
N CYS A 157 -36.63 14.27 -38.73
CA CYS A 157 -37.91 14.92 -38.47
C CYS A 157 -38.53 15.31 -39.81
N ILE A 158 -39.62 14.64 -40.19
CA ILE A 158 -40.49 15.00 -41.31
C ILE A 158 -41.24 16.27 -40.90
N LYS A 159 -41.14 17.34 -41.69
CA LYS A 159 -42.04 18.49 -41.61
C LYS A 159 -43.04 18.37 -42.76
N GLU A 160 -44.32 18.23 -42.42
CA GLU A 160 -45.42 18.42 -43.36
C GLU A 160 -45.56 19.92 -43.67
N PRO A 161 -45.84 20.30 -44.94
CA PRO A 161 -46.52 21.55 -45.22
C PRO A 161 -48.03 21.34 -45.39
N TYR A 162 -48.77 22.36 -44.93
CA TYR A 162 -50.19 22.59 -45.22
C TYR A 162 -50.46 22.74 -46.71
#